data_AF-A0A131XPD1-F1
#
_entry.id   AF-A0A131XPD1-F1
#
_cell.length_a   1.000
_cell.length_b   1.000
_cell.length_c   1.000
_cell.angle_alpha   90.00
_cell.angle_beta   90.00
_cell.angle_gamma   90.00
#
_symmetry.space_group_name_H-M   'P 1'
#
loop_
_entity.id
_entity.type
_entity.pdbx_description
1 polymer ?
#
loop_
_entity_poly.entity_id
_entity_poly.type
_entity_poly.pdbx_seq_one_letter_code
_entity_poly.pdbx_strand_id
1 'polypeptide(L)'
;ESVLERLRQAREEDPQQVAAAILTICLNHIVFTLIVLATFLVPVASLLIGALTIHECPHQPMVPVLLVLGGLLALVNGTGNMVLRSGRLHPAEDQEERKLLGVVTALLNVALLVVFIVGCAYVYGSLWPSRDRASVDYCSPTAFYFAFWLHTGLFIFLGLLLVIGQLCRCRR
;
A
#
# COMPACT_ATOMS: atom_id res chain seq x y z
N GLU A 1 -26.47 9.73 26.80
CA GLU A 1 -27.27 9.64 25.56
C GLU A 1 -26.54 8.77 24.56
N SER A 2 -27.15 7.68 24.11
CA SER A 2 -26.50 6.76 23.17
C SER A 2 -26.51 7.37 21.76
N VAL A 3 -25.47 7.11 20.97
CA VAL A 3 -25.40 7.51 19.53
C VAL A 3 -26.65 7.05 18.78
N LEU A 4 -27.25 5.94 19.22
CA LEU A 4 -28.47 5.37 18.67
C LEU A 4 -29.72 6.24 18.88
N GLU A 5 -29.84 6.94 20.02
CA GLU A 5 -30.97 7.86 20.25
C GLU A 5 -30.87 9.13 19.42
N ARG A 6 -29.66 9.70 19.30
CA ARG A 6 -29.41 10.85 18.42
C ARG A 6 -29.67 10.52 16.95
N LEU A 7 -29.33 9.31 16.51
CA LEU A 7 -29.65 8.82 15.18
C LEU A 7 -31.16 8.59 14.96
N ARG A 8 -31.90 8.21 16.01
CA ARG A 8 -33.38 8.08 15.93
C ARG A 8 -34.05 9.43 15.77
N GLN A 9 -33.68 10.44 16.57
CA GLN A 9 -34.21 11.79 16.44
C GLN A 9 -33.90 12.41 15.07
N ALA A 10 -32.65 12.31 14.61
CA ALA A 10 -32.27 12.82 13.28
C ALA A 10 -32.98 12.09 12.11
N ARG A 11 -33.36 10.82 12.30
CA ARG A 11 -34.10 10.03 11.29
C ARG A 11 -35.55 10.49 11.15
N GLU A 12 -36.15 10.99 12.23
CA GLU A 12 -37.51 11.54 12.21
C GLU A 12 -37.55 12.92 11.56
N GLU A 13 -36.51 13.74 11.71
CA GLU A 13 -36.39 15.05 11.06
C GLU A 13 -36.03 14.96 9.56
N ASP A 14 -35.06 14.11 9.17
CA ASP A 14 -34.64 14.00 7.76
C ASP A 14 -34.15 12.57 7.40
N PRO A 15 -35.05 11.66 6.98
CA PRO A 15 -34.72 10.26 6.73
C PRO A 15 -33.77 10.06 5.54
N GLN A 16 -33.75 10.99 4.57
CA GLN A 16 -32.87 10.90 3.41
C GLN A 16 -31.42 11.23 3.78
N GLN A 17 -31.22 12.27 4.60
CA GLN A 17 -29.89 12.67 5.05
C GLN A 17 -29.24 11.57 5.92
N VAL A 18 -30.02 10.93 6.80
CA VAL A 18 -29.54 9.83 7.65
C VAL A 18 -29.20 8.58 6.84
N ALA A 19 -30.02 8.22 5.85
CA ALA A 19 -29.73 7.08 4.97
C ALA A 19 -28.44 7.28 4.17
N ALA A 20 -28.22 8.48 3.63
CA ALA A 20 -26.99 8.82 2.91
C ALA A 20 -25.75 8.80 3.82
N ALA A 21 -25.86 9.29 5.06
CA ALA A 21 -24.77 9.25 6.03
C ALA A 21 -24.39 7.81 6.41
N ILE A 22 -25.37 6.95 6.69
CA ILE A 22 -25.14 5.53 6.99
C ILE A 22 -24.49 4.82 5.79
N LEU A 23 -24.99 5.04 4.58
CA LEU A 23 -24.41 4.47 3.36
C LEU A 23 -22.94 4.89 3.20
N THR A 24 -22.63 6.16 3.44
CA THR A 24 -21.26 6.69 3.34
C THR A 24 -20.33 6.04 4.37
N ILE A 25 -20.80 5.84 5.60
CA ILE A 25 -20.02 5.17 6.66
C ILE A 25 -19.77 3.70 6.29
N CYS A 26 -20.79 2.99 5.81
CA CYS A 26 -20.66 1.60 5.36
C CYS A 26 -19.68 1.48 4.19
N LEU A 27 -19.81 2.33 3.18
CA LEU A 27 -18.90 2.36 2.03
C LEU A 27 -17.47 2.64 2.48
N ASN A 28 -17.27 3.63 3.36
CA ASN A 28 -15.95 3.97 3.86
C ASN A 28 -15.33 2.81 4.66
N HIS A 29 -16.13 2.11 5.47
CA HIS A 29 -15.66 0.93 6.21
C HIS A 29 -15.26 -0.20 5.26
N ILE A 30 -16.07 -0.50 4.24
CA ILE A 30 -15.78 -1.53 3.24
C ILE A 30 -14.49 -1.19 2.50
N VAL A 31 -14.35 0.06 2.04
CA VAL A 31 -13.16 0.54 1.34
C VAL A 31 -11.93 0.45 2.25
N PHE A 32 -12.05 0.87 3.52
CA PHE A 32 -10.97 0.77 4.49
C PHE A 32 -10.52 -0.68 4.72
N THR A 33 -11.46 -1.61 4.95
CA THR A 33 -11.15 -3.03 5.11
C THR A 33 -10.47 -3.60 3.87
N LEU A 34 -10.93 -3.25 2.67
CA LEU A 34 -10.35 -3.70 1.42
C LEU A 34 -8.92 -3.19 1.23
N ILE A 35 -8.67 -1.91 1.55
CA ILE A 35 -7.32 -1.32 1.50
C ILE A 35 -6.37 -2.04 2.45
N VAL A 36 -6.81 -2.28 3.70
CA VAL A 36 -6.00 -3.00 4.70
C VAL A 36 -5.67 -4.40 4.19
N LEU A 37 -6.66 -5.14 3.70
CA LEU A 37 -6.45 -6.49 3.16
C LEU A 37 -5.48 -6.49 1.97
N ALA A 38 -5.65 -5.56 1.02
CA ALA A 38 -4.76 -5.43 -0.12
C ALA A 38 -3.32 -5.10 0.32
N THR A 39 -3.15 -4.27 1.35
CA THR A 39 -1.83 -3.90 1.89
C THR A 39 -1.06 -5.10 2.44
N PHE A 40 -1.73 -6.19 2.84
CA PHE A 40 -1.07 -7.43 3.26
C PHE A 40 -0.96 -8.46 2.14
N LEU A 41 -2.00 -8.62 1.31
CA LEU A 41 -1.98 -9.62 0.22
C LEU A 41 -0.99 -9.26 -0.89
N VAL A 42 -0.88 -7.98 -1.23
CA VAL A 42 0.02 -7.49 -2.29
C VAL A 42 1.50 -7.79 -1.98
N PRO A 43 2.04 -7.47 -0.79
CA PRO A 43 3.45 -7.78 -0.49
C PRO A 43 3.71 -9.29 -0.34
N VAL A 44 2.72 -10.08 0.10
CA VAL A 44 2.86 -11.55 0.11
C VAL A 44 2.93 -12.09 -1.31
N ALA A 45 2.06 -11.63 -2.21
CA ALA A 45 2.10 -11.99 -3.63
C ALA A 45 3.41 -11.55 -4.30
N SER A 46 3.93 -10.35 -3.98
CA SER A 46 5.21 -9.87 -4.52
C SER A 46 6.40 -10.71 -4.04
N LEU A 47 6.38 -11.17 -2.78
CA LEU A 47 7.39 -12.08 -2.24
C LEU A 47 7.35 -13.45 -2.94
N LEU A 48 6.17 -14.05 -3.11
CA LEU A 48 6.01 -15.35 -3.75
C LEU A 48 6.43 -15.31 -5.22
N ILE A 49 5.94 -14.32 -5.97
CA ILE A 49 6.26 -14.16 -7.39
C ILE A 49 7.75 -13.83 -7.56
N GLY A 50 8.30 -12.95 -6.72
CA GLY A 50 9.73 -12.60 -6.75
C GLY A 50 10.64 -13.78 -6.44
N ALA A 51 10.30 -14.59 -5.43
CA ALA A 51 11.08 -15.78 -5.05
C ALA A 51 11.04 -16.88 -6.13
N LEU A 52 9.86 -17.13 -6.72
CA LEU A 52 9.70 -18.16 -7.75
C LEU A 52 10.35 -17.77 -9.09
N THR A 53 10.51 -16.47 -9.37
CA THR A 53 11.06 -15.98 -10.64
C THR A 53 12.54 -15.60 -10.57
N ILE A 54 13.15 -15.67 -9.37
CA ILE A 54 14.57 -15.37 -9.13
C ILE A 54 15.51 -16.30 -9.91
N HIS A 55 15.09 -17.53 -10.19
CA HIS A 55 15.90 -18.54 -10.88
C HIS A 55 15.76 -18.55 -12.41
N GLU A 56 14.71 -17.91 -12.95
CA GLU A 56 14.36 -17.99 -14.37
C GLU A 56 14.84 -16.77 -15.19
N CYS A 57 15.47 -15.77 -14.56
CA CYS A 57 15.87 -14.51 -15.22
C CYS A 57 17.39 -14.31 -15.17
N PRO A 58 18.15 -14.65 -16.23
CA PRO A 58 19.60 -14.43 -16.29
C PRO A 58 20.01 -12.97 -16.54
N HIS A 59 19.12 -12.09 -17.04
CA HIS A 59 19.51 -10.71 -17.40
C HIS A 59 19.58 -9.70 -16.25
N GLN A 60 18.64 -9.76 -15.30
CA GLN A 60 18.44 -8.66 -14.36
C GLN A 60 17.91 -9.18 -13.02
N PRO A 61 18.81 -9.67 -12.14
CA PRO A 61 18.43 -10.07 -10.79
C PRO A 61 17.84 -8.90 -9.98
N MET A 62 18.05 -7.65 -10.40
CA MET A 62 17.56 -6.48 -9.68
C MET A 62 16.04 -6.36 -9.67
N VAL A 63 15.31 -6.74 -10.72
CA VAL A 63 13.85 -6.54 -10.72
C VAL A 63 13.16 -7.43 -9.67
N PRO A 64 13.35 -8.76 -9.67
CA PRO A 64 12.78 -9.62 -8.63
C PRO A 64 13.29 -9.25 -7.22
N VAL A 65 14.58 -8.89 -7.09
CA VAL A 65 15.16 -8.48 -5.80
C VAL A 65 14.56 -7.17 -5.29
N LEU A 66 14.28 -6.19 -6.16
CA LEU A 66 13.60 -4.95 -5.79
C LEU A 66 12.14 -5.20 -5.37
N LEU A 67 11.43 -6.12 -6.03
CA LEU A 67 10.09 -6.56 -5.63
C LEU A 67 10.08 -7.25 -4.25
N VAL A 68 11.08 -8.10 -3.98
CA VAL A 68 11.23 -8.79 -2.70
C VAL A 68 11.62 -7.80 -1.60
N LEU A 69 12.60 -6.94 -1.85
CA LEU A 69 13.08 -5.95 -0.89
C LEU A 69 11.99 -4.91 -0.57
N GLY A 70 11.27 -4.45 -1.59
CA GLY A 70 10.12 -3.55 -1.44
C GLY A 70 8.98 -4.19 -0.66
N GLY A 71 8.62 -5.44 -0.96
CA GLY A 71 7.59 -6.20 -0.23
C GLY A 71 7.95 -6.42 1.24
N LEU A 72 9.21 -6.80 1.52
CA LEU A 72 9.69 -7.03 2.88
C LEU A 72 9.73 -5.73 3.70
N LEU A 73 10.30 -4.65 3.14
CA LEU A 73 10.34 -3.34 3.78
C LEU A 73 8.93 -2.81 4.06
N ALA A 74 7.98 -3.03 3.14
CA ALA A 74 6.60 -2.59 3.30
C ALA A 74 5.89 -3.34 4.43
N LEU A 75 6.11 -4.66 4.53
CA LEU A 75 5.59 -5.48 5.63
C LEU A 75 6.17 -5.05 6.97
N VAL A 76 7.50 -4.87 7.07
CA VAL A 76 8.18 -4.45 8.30
C VAL A 76 7.69 -3.08 8.76
N ASN A 77 7.50 -2.15 7.83
CA ASN A 77 7.01 -0.80 8.15
C ASN A 77 5.52 -0.82 8.53
N GLY A 78 4.71 -1.63 7.86
CA GLY A 78 3.29 -1.81 8.16
C GLY A 78 3.06 -2.44 9.54
N THR A 79 3.76 -3.53 9.86
CA THR A 79 3.67 -4.17 11.18
C THR A 79 4.29 -3.31 12.28
N GLY A 80 5.45 -2.69 12.02
CA GLY A 80 6.10 -1.77 12.95
C GLY A 80 5.20 -0.58 13.34
N ASN A 81 4.52 0.05 12.38
CA ASN A 81 3.59 1.13 12.65
C ASN A 81 2.33 0.69 13.43
N MET A 82 1.83 -0.53 13.19
CA MET A 82 0.71 -1.08 13.97
C MET A 82 1.13 -1.39 15.41
N VAL A 83 2.30 -2.01 15.61
CA VAL A 83 2.85 -2.30 16.94
C VAL A 83 3.10 -1.01 17.70
N LEU A 84 3.69 0.00 17.05
CA LEU A 84 3.86 1.36 17.59
C LEU A 84 2.55 2.01 18.02
N ARG A 85 1.50 1.91 17.21
CA ARG A 85 0.17 2.48 17.55
C ARG A 85 -0.50 1.72 18.69
N SER A 86 -0.32 0.40 18.76
CA SER A 86 -0.79 -0.43 19.87
C SER A 86 -0.02 -0.14 21.16
N GLY A 87 1.30 0.06 21.08
CA GLY A 87 2.18 0.43 22.18
C GLY A 87 1.97 1.86 22.70
N ARG A 88 1.36 2.76 21.92
CA ARG A 88 0.89 4.07 22.44
C ARG A 88 -0.19 3.95 23.52
N LEU A 89 -0.81 2.78 23.67
CA LEU A 89 -1.76 2.48 24.74
C LEU A 89 -1.05 2.03 26.04
N HIS A 90 0.23 1.66 26.00
CA HIS A 90 1.06 1.38 27.17
C HIS A 90 2.04 2.55 27.43
N PRO A 91 1.92 3.27 28.56
CA PRO A 91 2.67 4.51 28.81
C PRO A 91 4.08 4.27 29.39
N ALA A 92 4.81 3.21 29.00
CA ALA A 92 6.02 2.77 29.72
C ALA A 92 7.35 2.78 28.94
N GLU A 93 7.40 3.14 27.65
CA GLU A 93 8.65 3.16 26.87
C GLU A 93 9.19 4.59 26.66
N ASP A 94 10.49 4.73 26.87
CA ASP A 94 11.26 5.98 26.93
C ASP A 94 11.06 6.88 25.70
N GLN A 95 11.07 8.19 25.93
CA GLN A 95 10.91 9.21 24.87
C GLN A 95 11.98 9.10 23.77
N GLU A 96 13.16 8.54 24.11
CA GLU A 96 14.28 8.32 23.19
C GLU A 96 14.01 7.16 22.21
N GLU A 97 13.47 6.04 22.70
CA GLU A 97 13.08 4.90 21.85
C GLU A 97 11.99 5.31 20.85
N ARG A 98 11.02 6.14 21.28
CA ARG A 98 9.97 6.66 20.38
C ARG A 98 10.52 7.53 19.26
N LYS A 99 11.56 8.35 19.54
CA LYS A 99 12.22 9.19 18.52
C LYS A 99 13.03 8.32 17.57
N LEU A 100 13.82 7.38 18.09
CA LEU A 100 14.63 6.47 17.31
C LEU A 100 13.75 5.63 16.38
N LEU A 101 12.63 5.10 16.88
CA LEU A 101 11.70 4.32 16.10
C LEU A 101 11.00 5.16 15.01
N GLY A 102 10.69 6.43 15.31
CA GLY A 102 10.20 7.38 14.30
C GLY A 102 11.22 7.67 13.19
N VAL A 103 12.50 7.81 13.53
CA VAL A 103 13.60 7.98 12.57
C VAL A 103 13.77 6.71 11.73
N VAL A 104 13.75 5.53 12.33
CA VAL A 104 13.83 4.24 11.62
C VAL A 104 12.67 4.08 10.65
N THR A 105 11.44 4.38 11.08
CA THR A 105 10.26 4.37 10.19
C THR A 105 10.41 5.37 9.03
N ALA A 106 10.93 6.57 9.29
CA ALA A 106 11.19 7.55 8.23
C ALA A 106 12.23 7.05 7.22
N LEU A 107 13.33 6.46 7.69
CA LEU A 107 14.36 5.86 6.82
C LEU A 107 13.81 4.70 5.99
N LEU A 108 13.01 3.83 6.60
CA LEU A 108 12.32 2.74 5.90
C LEU A 108 11.38 3.26 4.81
N ASN A 109 10.65 4.34 5.07
CA ASN A 109 9.79 4.98 4.07
C ASN A 109 10.60 5.55 2.90
N VAL A 110 11.74 6.20 3.17
CA VAL A 110 12.62 6.72 2.11
C VAL A 110 13.20 5.57 1.29
N ALA A 111 13.68 4.50 1.95
CA ALA A 111 14.19 3.32 1.27
C ALA A 111 13.12 2.68 0.37
N LEU A 112 11.88 2.56 0.85
CA LEU A 112 10.74 2.09 0.07
C LEU A 112 10.48 2.96 -1.15
N LEU A 113 10.53 4.28 -1.00
CA LEU A 113 10.32 5.22 -2.10
C LEU A 113 11.43 5.10 -3.16
N VAL A 114 12.68 4.95 -2.75
CA VAL A 114 13.81 4.71 -3.68
C VAL A 114 13.63 3.39 -4.42
N VAL A 115 13.32 2.30 -3.70
CA VAL A 115 13.06 0.98 -4.30
C VAL A 115 11.90 1.05 -5.28
N PHE A 116 10.84 1.79 -4.96
CA PHE A 116 9.70 2.00 -5.84
C PHE A 116 10.09 2.75 -7.12
N ILE A 117 10.82 3.87 -7.03
CA ILE A 117 11.27 4.65 -8.20
C ILE A 117 12.20 3.81 -9.08
N VAL A 118 13.13 3.08 -8.49
CA VAL A 118 14.03 2.19 -9.23
C VAL A 118 13.21 1.08 -9.89
N GLY A 119 12.23 0.51 -9.20
CA GLY A 119 11.27 -0.44 -9.76
C GLY A 119 10.50 0.12 -10.96
N CYS A 120 10.02 1.37 -10.90
CA CYS A 120 9.42 2.07 -12.03
C CYS A 120 10.38 2.07 -13.22
N ALA A 121 11.61 2.55 -13.01
CA ALA A 121 12.59 2.74 -14.07
C ALA A 121 12.92 1.42 -14.78
N TYR A 122 13.00 0.32 -14.03
CA TYR A 122 13.22 -0.99 -14.63
C TYR A 122 11.99 -1.52 -15.38
N VAL A 123 10.79 -1.46 -14.81
CA VAL A 123 9.58 -1.98 -15.45
C VAL A 123 9.21 -1.19 -16.70
N TYR A 124 9.31 0.15 -16.66
CA TYR A 124 9.02 1.00 -17.82
C TYR A 124 10.21 1.08 -18.80
N GLY A 125 11.44 0.90 -18.32
CA GLY A 125 12.64 0.84 -19.16
C GLY A 125 12.75 -0.45 -19.95
N SER A 126 12.24 -1.57 -19.43
CA SER A 126 12.26 -2.88 -20.10
C SER A 126 11.04 -3.13 -20.99
N LEU A 127 10.52 -2.10 -21.66
CA LEU A 127 9.22 -2.10 -22.38
C LEU A 127 9.01 -3.26 -23.37
N TRP A 128 10.05 -4.03 -23.72
CA TRP A 128 10.00 -5.23 -24.55
C TRP A 128 11.00 -6.29 -24.07
N PRO A 129 10.72 -7.07 -23.01
CA PRO A 129 11.57 -8.21 -22.70
C PRO A 129 11.42 -9.23 -23.83
N SER A 130 12.55 -9.75 -24.33
CA SER A 130 12.54 -10.77 -25.36
C SER A 130 11.89 -12.05 -24.83
N ARG A 131 10.99 -12.64 -25.63
CA ARG A 131 10.22 -13.84 -25.24
C ARG A 131 11.03 -15.14 -25.38
N ASP A 132 12.23 -15.04 -25.93
CA ASP A 132 13.14 -16.15 -26.17
C ASP A 132 13.90 -16.52 -24.91
N ARG A 133 13.74 -17.74 -24.40
CA ARG A 133 14.43 -18.20 -23.18
C ARG A 133 15.96 -18.21 -23.28
N ALA A 134 16.49 -18.24 -24.50
CA ALA A 134 17.93 -18.22 -24.78
C ALA A 134 18.48 -16.80 -24.98
N SER A 135 17.61 -15.81 -25.07
CA SER A 135 18.02 -14.41 -25.20
C SER A 135 18.46 -13.88 -23.84
N VAL A 136 19.43 -12.97 -23.88
CA VAL A 136 19.96 -12.38 -22.66
C VAL A 136 18.84 -11.61 -21.94
N ASP A 137 17.98 -10.86 -22.64
CA ASP A 137 16.90 -10.03 -22.08
C ASP A 137 15.60 -10.76 -21.63
N TYR A 138 15.64 -12.09 -21.44
CA TYR A 138 14.45 -12.85 -21.06
C TYR A 138 13.98 -12.56 -19.62
N CYS A 139 12.69 -12.23 -19.48
CA CYS A 139 12.00 -12.11 -18.20
C CYS A 139 10.64 -12.82 -18.25
N SER A 140 10.23 -13.45 -17.14
CA SER A 140 8.95 -14.13 -17.08
C SER A 140 7.80 -13.12 -17.26
N PRO A 141 6.89 -13.34 -18.23
CA PRO A 141 5.83 -12.36 -18.52
C PRO A 141 4.90 -12.15 -17.32
N THR A 142 4.71 -13.17 -16.48
CA THR A 142 3.90 -13.09 -15.26
C THR A 142 4.45 -12.09 -14.25
N ALA A 143 5.76 -12.08 -13.99
CA ALA A 143 6.38 -11.13 -13.06
C ALA A 143 6.31 -9.70 -13.61
N PHE A 144 6.54 -9.52 -14.91
CA PHE A 144 6.47 -8.22 -15.56
C PHE A 144 5.06 -7.61 -15.44
N TYR A 145 4.02 -8.35 -15.85
CA TYR A 145 2.64 -7.86 -15.75
C TYR A 145 2.24 -7.60 -14.30
N PHE A 146 2.62 -8.46 -13.36
CA PHE A 146 2.34 -8.25 -11.95
C PHE A 146 2.96 -6.93 -11.44
N ALA A 147 4.25 -6.71 -11.71
CA ALA A 147 4.96 -5.50 -11.30
C ALA A 147 4.37 -4.23 -11.94
N PHE A 148 4.00 -4.32 -13.22
CA PHE A 148 3.36 -3.25 -13.97
C PHE A 148 1.99 -2.87 -13.39
N TRP A 149 1.12 -3.85 -13.15
CA TRP A 149 -0.21 -3.62 -12.57
C TRP A 149 -0.12 -3.11 -11.14
N LEU A 150 0.84 -3.61 -10.35
CA LEU A 150 1.10 -3.15 -9.00
C LEU A 150 1.50 -1.66 -8.97
N HIS A 151 2.43 -1.25 -9.83
CA HIS A 151 2.82 0.16 -9.96
C HIS A 151 1.69 1.04 -10.44
N THR A 152 0.99 0.60 -11.48
CA THR A 152 -0.16 1.32 -12.06
C THR A 152 -1.25 1.51 -11.01
N GLY A 153 -1.58 0.46 -10.25
CA GLY A 153 -2.54 0.51 -9.15
C GLY A 153 -2.14 1.51 -8.06
N LEU A 154 -0.85 1.56 -7.68
CA LEU A 154 -0.38 2.53 -6.69
C LEU A 154 -0.49 3.97 -7.20
N PHE A 155 -0.16 4.24 -8.46
CA PHE A 155 -0.32 5.56 -9.05
C PHE A 155 -1.79 6.00 -9.11
N ILE A 156 -2.71 5.11 -9.51
CA ILE A 156 -4.15 5.38 -9.51
C ILE A 156 -4.62 5.70 -8.10
N PHE A 157 -4.21 4.91 -7.11
CA PHE A 157 -4.58 5.12 -5.72
C PHE A 157 -4.06 6.47 -5.19
N LEU A 158 -2.79 6.80 -5.44
CA LEU A 158 -2.20 8.07 -5.04
C LEU A 158 -2.89 9.26 -5.71
N GLY A 159 -3.19 9.16 -7.01
CA GLY A 159 -3.94 10.17 -7.75
C GLY A 159 -5.33 10.38 -7.17
N LEU A 160 -6.05 9.31 -6.85
CA LEU A 160 -7.38 9.37 -6.24
C LEU A 160 -7.34 10.06 -4.86
N LEU A 161 -6.36 9.72 -4.01
CA LEU A 161 -6.17 10.34 -2.71
C LEU A 161 -5.90 11.85 -2.81
N LEU A 162 -5.10 12.27 -3.80
CA LEU A 162 -4.84 13.69 -4.04
C LEU A 162 -6.13 14.40 -4.46
N VAL A 163 -6.90 13.84 -5.40
CA VAL A 163 -8.17 14.42 -5.86
C VAL A 163 -9.17 14.54 -4.70
N ILE A 164 -9.38 13.47 -3.93
CA ILE A 164 -10.26 13.48 -2.75
C ILE A 164 -9.76 14.49 -1.71
N GLY A 165 -8.45 14.55 -1.46
CA GLY A 165 -7.85 15.49 -0.52
C GLY A 165 -8.11 16.95 -0.90
N GLN A 166 -8.01 17.30 -2.20
CA GLN A 166 -8.34 18.64 -2.67
C GLN A 166 -9.85 18.93 -2.61
N LEU A 167 -10.70 17.97 -2.96
CA LEU A 167 -12.16 18.12 -2.84
C LEU A 167 -12.58 18.34 -1.37
N CYS A 168 -11.96 17.62 -0.44
CA CYS A 168 -12.21 17.79 0.99
C CYS A 168 -11.69 19.13 1.54
N ARG A 169 -10.58 19.67 1.01
CA ARG A 169 -10.11 21.03 1.35
C ARG A 169 -10.98 22.12 0.74
N CYS A 170 -11.50 21.93 -0.47
CA CYS A 170 -12.39 22.90 -1.12
C CYS A 170 -13.80 22.93 -0.52
N ARG A 171 -14.23 21.85 0.14
CA ARG A 171 -15.56 21.74 0.79
C ARG A 171 -15.56 22.22 2.25
N ARG A 172 -14.40 22.52 2.82
CA ARG A 172 -14.25 22.97 4.21
C ARG A 172 -14.04 24.48 4.27
#